data_AF-A0A3C1WL95-F1
#
_entry.id   AF-A0A3C1WL95-F1
#
_cell.length_a   1.000
_cell.length_b   1.000
_cell.length_c   1.000
_cell.angle_alpha   90.00
_cell.angle_beta   90.00
_cell.angle_gamma   90.00
#
_symmetry.space_group_name_H-M   'P 1'
#
loop_
_entity.id
_entity.type
_entity.pdbx_description
1 polymer ?
#
loop_
_entity_poly.entity_id
_entity_poly.type
_entity_poly.pdbx_seq_one_letter_code
_entity_poly.pdbx_strand_id
1 'polypeptide(L)'
;YVNTLKETPDSGIAEFLESPRFSTGYAALFNCIGFVLETHMLKPYDSRVRSTYAFLLSWIQKAYIDHGVIHGLHEFADEKTSAFENDFPINYKLDMNSQTEISFKGYEAKYKPSDVSGESRLYYDEQSPYNKKIPFYNTYTAQLTIPKPSAYIIPQHCKKVIDIFQNNGVQMQQLTHDTIMKVECYYILDYKTGDHPYEGHYLH
;
A
#
# COMPACT_ATOMS: atom_id res chain seq x y z
N TYR A 1 4.27 1.75 9.14
CA TYR A 1 3.94 0.60 10.02
C TYR A 1 4.92 -0.56 9.86
N VAL A 2 5.23 -1.29 10.94
CA VAL A 2 5.98 -2.56 10.88
C VAL A 2 4.98 -3.70 11.04
N ASN A 3 4.82 -4.53 10.01
CA ASN A 3 3.88 -5.65 10.04
C ASN A 3 4.63 -6.95 10.37
N THR A 4 4.66 -7.29 11.66
CA THR A 4 5.31 -8.51 12.15
C THR A 4 4.45 -9.74 11.83
N LEU A 5 5.09 -10.86 11.47
CA LEU A 5 4.35 -12.10 11.17
C LEU A 5 3.64 -12.69 12.40
N LYS A 6 4.21 -12.44 13.58
CA LYS A 6 3.63 -12.78 14.89
C LYS A 6 3.76 -11.58 15.83
N GLU A 7 3.75 -11.83 17.13
CA GLU A 7 3.79 -10.80 18.17
C GLU A 7 5.08 -9.96 18.18
N THR A 8 6.21 -10.53 17.73
CA THR A 8 7.53 -9.86 17.74
C THR A 8 8.20 -9.85 16.36
N PRO A 9 9.06 -8.85 16.07
CA PRO A 9 9.83 -8.77 14.83
C PRO A 9 10.77 -9.95 14.59
N ASP A 10 11.18 -10.65 15.66
CA ASP A 10 12.04 -11.84 15.59
C ASP A 10 11.42 -12.95 14.73
N SER A 11 10.09 -12.99 14.61
CA SER A 11 9.36 -13.93 13.75
C SER A 11 9.38 -13.57 12.26
N GLY A 12 9.92 -12.41 11.91
CA GLY A 12 9.94 -11.85 10.57
C GLY A 12 8.99 -10.67 10.40
N ILE A 13 9.28 -9.87 9.37
CA ILE A 13 8.48 -8.71 8.96
C ILE A 13 7.98 -8.94 7.54
N ALA A 14 6.69 -8.71 7.32
CA ALA A 14 6.11 -8.61 5.99
C ALA A 14 6.02 -7.14 5.57
N GLU A 15 6.49 -6.81 4.38
CA GLU A 15 6.16 -5.54 3.76
C GLU A 15 4.67 -5.55 3.40
N PHE A 16 3.97 -4.48 3.74
CA PHE A 16 2.54 -4.36 3.52
C PHE A 16 2.27 -3.97 2.06
N LEU A 17 1.40 -4.71 1.37
CA LEU A 17 0.95 -4.33 0.03
C LEU A 17 0.02 -3.12 0.12
N GLU A 18 0.59 -1.94 -0.12
CA GLU A 18 -0.16 -0.69 -0.21
C GLU A 18 -0.92 -0.63 -1.55
N SER A 19 -2.13 -1.16 -1.54
CA SER A 19 -3.04 -1.04 -2.69
C SER A 19 -3.42 0.44 -2.93
N PRO A 20 -4.04 0.77 -4.07
CA PRO A 20 -4.46 2.15 -4.39
C PRO A 20 -5.46 2.80 -3.43
N ARG A 21 -5.95 2.05 -2.43
CA ARG A 21 -6.69 2.61 -1.30
C ARG A 21 -5.82 3.53 -0.43
N PHE A 22 -4.51 3.27 -0.36
CA PHE A 22 -3.55 4.05 0.42
C PHE A 22 -2.87 5.12 -0.46
N SER A 23 -2.45 6.23 0.14
CA SER A 23 -1.91 7.38 -0.62
C SER A 23 -0.67 7.04 -1.46
N THR A 24 0.25 6.22 -0.95
CA THR A 24 1.44 5.72 -1.65
C THR A 24 1.08 4.75 -2.76
N GLY A 25 0.17 3.80 -2.49
CA GLY A 25 -0.36 2.89 -3.51
C GLY A 25 -1.12 3.61 -4.62
N TYR A 26 -1.85 4.67 -4.28
CA TYR A 26 -2.52 5.54 -5.25
C TYR A 26 -1.51 6.30 -6.09
N ALA A 27 -0.49 6.92 -5.49
CA ALA A 27 0.59 7.57 -6.23
C ALA A 27 1.31 6.60 -7.18
N ALA A 28 1.51 5.35 -6.75
CA ALA A 28 2.12 4.31 -7.57
C ALA A 28 1.30 3.94 -8.81
N LEU A 29 -0.04 4.08 -8.80
CA LEU A 29 -0.85 3.91 -10.02
C LEU A 29 -0.46 4.86 -11.15
N PHE A 30 0.06 6.03 -10.79
CA PHE A 30 0.48 7.07 -11.73
C PHE A 30 2.00 7.08 -11.91
N ASN A 31 2.69 5.95 -11.64
CA ASN A 31 4.14 5.84 -11.71
C ASN A 31 4.87 6.97 -10.93
N CYS A 32 4.25 7.45 -9.85
CA CYS A 32 4.74 8.54 -9.03
C CYS A 32 5.32 8.00 -7.71
N ILE A 33 6.41 8.63 -7.26
CA ILE A 33 7.05 8.29 -5.98
C ILE A 33 6.20 8.88 -4.85
N GLY A 34 5.63 8.02 -4.00
CA GLY A 34 4.89 8.41 -2.81
C GLY A 34 5.69 8.15 -1.53
N PHE A 35 5.47 8.98 -0.50
CA PHE A 35 6.00 8.75 0.84
C PHE A 35 4.91 8.95 1.89
N VAL A 36 4.85 8.03 2.86
CA VAL A 36 4.15 8.22 4.12
C VAL A 36 5.19 8.26 5.23
N LEU A 37 5.21 9.35 5.99
CA LEU A 37 6.14 9.51 7.11
C LEU A 37 5.41 9.27 8.43
N GLU A 38 5.81 8.22 9.13
CA GLU A 38 5.33 7.89 10.48
C GLU A 38 6.45 8.09 11.50
N THR A 39 6.37 9.18 12.27
CA THR A 39 7.31 9.39 13.39
C THR A 39 6.89 8.60 14.62
N HIS A 40 7.85 7.99 15.31
CA HIS A 40 7.59 7.15 16.48
C HIS A 40 6.83 7.89 17.59
N MET A 41 5.60 7.46 17.90
CA MET A 41 4.67 8.18 18.79
C MET A 41 5.22 8.51 20.19
N LEU A 42 6.09 7.64 20.74
CA LEU A 42 6.70 7.85 22.06
C LEU A 42 7.85 8.88 22.09
N LYS A 43 8.26 9.44 20.93
CA LYS A 43 9.30 10.47 20.89
C LYS A 43 8.71 11.86 21.17
N PRO A 44 9.50 12.79 21.75
CA PRO A 44 9.07 14.16 22.02
C PRO A 44 8.45 14.82 20.78
N TYR A 45 7.34 15.53 20.97
CA TYR A 45 6.57 16.12 19.88
C TYR A 45 7.42 17.07 19.01
N ASP A 46 8.22 17.93 19.64
CA ASP A 46 9.13 18.87 18.96
C ASP A 46 10.13 18.13 18.05
N SER A 47 10.66 17.00 18.52
CA SER A 47 11.57 16.16 17.75
C SER A 47 10.87 15.53 16.55
N ARG A 48 9.62 15.08 16.71
CA ARG A 48 8.81 14.54 15.61
C ARG A 48 8.54 15.61 14.55
N VAL A 49 8.14 16.82 14.94
CA VAL A 49 7.90 17.94 14.02
C VAL A 49 9.18 18.32 13.26
N ARG A 50 10.30 18.48 13.97
CA ARG A 50 11.59 18.80 13.34
C ARG A 50 12.06 17.71 12.37
N SER A 51 11.85 16.44 12.72
CA SER A 51 12.17 15.31 11.84
C SER A 51 11.35 15.33 10.55
N THR A 52 10.03 15.56 10.66
CA THR A 52 9.16 15.68 9.47
C THR A 52 9.56 16.86 8.60
N TYR A 53 9.82 18.01 9.20
CA TYR A 53 10.27 19.20 8.48
C TYR A 53 11.59 18.97 7.74
N ALA A 54 12.58 18.37 8.41
CA ALA A 54 13.87 18.07 7.81
C ALA A 54 13.75 17.07 6.66
N PHE A 55 12.90 16.05 6.79
CA PHE A 55 12.61 15.12 5.70
C PHE A 55 12.02 15.84 4.49
N LEU A 56 11.00 16.69 4.69
CA LEU A 56 10.36 17.42 3.60
C LEU A 56 11.34 18.33 2.85
N LEU A 57 12.17 19.09 3.58
CA LEU A 57 13.21 19.91 2.96
C LEU A 57 14.21 19.09 2.17
N SER A 58 14.68 17.98 2.75
CA SER A 58 15.66 17.09 2.10
C SER A 58 15.08 16.48 0.83
N TRP A 59 13.81 16.06 0.88
CA TRP A 59 13.12 15.50 -0.27
C TRP A 59 12.91 16.53 -1.37
N ILE A 60 12.43 17.74 -1.05
CA ILE A 60 12.26 18.81 -2.02
C ILE A 60 13.60 19.15 -2.69
N GLN A 61 14.67 19.28 -1.89
CA GLN A 61 16.00 19.54 -2.40
C GLN A 61 16.48 18.41 -3.32
N LYS A 62 16.29 17.15 -2.91
CA LYS A 62 16.70 15.99 -3.72
C LYS A 62 15.92 15.89 -5.01
N ALA A 63 14.60 16.09 -4.96
CA ALA A 63 13.74 16.12 -6.13
C ALA A 63 14.12 17.25 -7.11
N TYR A 64 14.51 18.42 -6.59
CA TYR A 64 15.01 19.51 -7.43
C TYR A 64 16.34 19.16 -8.10
N ILE A 65 17.29 18.58 -7.36
CA ILE A 65 18.60 18.19 -7.91
C ILE A 65 18.42 17.08 -8.97
N ASP A 66 17.57 16.10 -8.71
CA ASP A 66 17.40 14.91 -9.55
C ASP A 66 16.23 15.02 -10.55
N HIS A 67 15.63 16.21 -10.72
CA HIS A 67 14.38 16.37 -11.48
C HIS A 67 14.42 15.71 -12.86
N GLY A 68 15.53 15.83 -13.60
CA GLY A 68 15.69 15.22 -14.91
C GLY A 68 15.70 13.69 -14.88
N VAL A 69 16.34 13.10 -13.85
CA VAL A 69 16.35 11.64 -13.65
C VAL A 69 14.97 11.15 -13.26
N ILE A 70 14.31 11.84 -12.33
CA ILE A 70 12.96 11.49 -11.87
C ILE A 70 11.97 11.56 -13.04
N HIS A 71 12.03 12.63 -13.83
CA HIS A 71 11.16 12.79 -15.00
C HIS A 71 11.39 11.70 -16.04
N GLY A 72 12.66 11.42 -16.39
CA GLY A 72 12.97 10.35 -17.35
C GLY A 72 12.54 8.96 -16.86
N LEU A 73 12.66 8.67 -15.56
CA LEU A 73 12.16 7.42 -14.98
C LEU A 73 10.63 7.34 -15.00
N HIS A 74 9.95 8.45 -14.78
CA HIS A 74 8.50 8.53 -14.83
C HIS A 74 7.98 8.30 -16.26
N GLU A 75 8.53 9.00 -17.27
CA GLU A 75 8.19 8.78 -18.68
C GLU A 75 8.46 7.33 -19.10
N PHE A 76 9.61 6.79 -18.71
CA PHE A 76 9.94 5.38 -18.99
C PHE A 76 8.93 4.42 -18.36
N ALA A 77 8.50 4.66 -17.12
CA ALA A 77 7.50 3.84 -16.46
C ALA A 77 6.13 3.95 -17.14
N ASP A 78 5.71 5.14 -17.56
CA ASP A 78 4.46 5.37 -18.31
C ASP A 78 4.47 4.64 -19.66
N GLU A 79 5.59 4.69 -20.38
CA GLU A 79 5.77 3.94 -21.63
C GLU A 79 5.66 2.42 -21.39
N LYS A 80 6.30 1.91 -20.33
CA LYS A 80 6.24 0.48 -19.98
C LYS A 80 4.83 0.03 -19.59
N THR A 81 4.13 0.83 -18.79
CA THR A 81 2.74 0.55 -18.41
C THR A 81 1.82 0.59 -19.63
N SER A 82 2.00 1.57 -20.52
CA SER A 82 1.18 1.72 -21.72
C SER A 82 1.40 0.59 -22.73
N ALA A 83 2.66 0.17 -22.90
CA ALA A 83 3.05 -0.94 -23.76
C ALA A 83 2.77 -2.33 -23.14
N PHE A 84 2.18 -2.39 -21.94
CA PHE A 84 1.85 -3.65 -21.30
C PHE A 84 0.67 -4.32 -22.03
N GLU A 85 0.97 -5.38 -22.79
CA GLU A 85 -0.02 -6.13 -23.58
C GLU A 85 -0.50 -7.41 -22.89
N ASN A 86 0.09 -7.78 -21.76
CA ASN A 86 -0.22 -9.01 -21.04
C ASN A 86 -1.47 -8.84 -20.16
N ASP A 87 -1.92 -9.97 -19.62
CA ASP A 87 -2.97 -10.03 -18.61
C ASP A 87 -2.62 -9.20 -17.37
N PHE A 88 -3.61 -8.48 -16.84
CA PHE A 88 -3.47 -7.64 -15.66
C PHE A 88 -3.60 -8.46 -14.37
N PRO A 89 -2.56 -8.50 -13.52
CA PRO A 89 -2.69 -8.97 -12.15
C PRO A 89 -3.49 -7.96 -11.32
N ILE A 90 -4.67 -8.37 -10.84
CA ILE A 90 -5.59 -7.50 -10.09
C ILE A 90 -5.69 -7.88 -8.60
N ASN A 91 -5.13 -9.02 -8.22
CA ASN A 91 -5.04 -9.42 -6.82
C ASN A 91 -3.71 -10.13 -6.57
N TYR A 92 -3.16 -9.92 -5.37
CA TYR A 92 -1.83 -10.38 -5.01
C TYR A 92 -1.82 -11.00 -3.62
N LYS A 93 -0.90 -11.93 -3.39
CA LYS A 93 -0.66 -12.54 -2.09
C LYS A 93 0.82 -12.56 -1.78
N LEU A 94 1.13 -12.29 -0.51
CA LEU A 94 2.50 -12.36 0.01
C LEU A 94 3.04 -13.77 -0.21
N ASP A 95 4.19 -13.86 -0.87
CA ASP A 95 4.87 -15.13 -1.09
C ASP A 95 5.72 -15.49 0.12
N MET A 96 5.20 -16.38 0.96
CA MET A 96 5.88 -16.86 2.17
C MET A 96 7.09 -17.77 1.88
N ASN A 97 7.33 -18.14 0.61
CA ASN A 97 8.53 -18.90 0.22
C ASN A 97 9.66 -17.97 -0.24
N SER A 98 9.37 -16.70 -0.53
CA SER A 98 10.34 -15.70 -0.97
C SER A 98 10.66 -14.77 0.19
N GLN A 99 11.82 -14.96 0.82
CA GLN A 99 12.30 -14.11 1.90
C GLN A 99 13.72 -13.65 1.66
N THR A 100 14.03 -12.47 2.21
CA THR A 100 15.39 -11.97 2.40
C THR A 100 15.66 -11.80 3.89
N GLU A 101 16.90 -11.46 4.26
CA GLU A 101 17.25 -11.12 5.64
C GLU A 101 17.65 -9.66 5.77
N ILE A 102 17.04 -8.96 6.72
CA ILE A 102 17.40 -7.58 7.06
C ILE A 102 18.08 -7.52 8.42
N SER A 103 19.01 -6.58 8.58
CA SER A 103 19.57 -6.27 9.91
C SER A 103 18.57 -5.43 10.69
N PHE A 104 18.10 -5.93 11.81
CA PHE A 104 17.12 -5.26 12.66
C PHE A 104 17.74 -4.96 14.03
N LYS A 105 17.71 -3.67 14.39
CA LYS A 105 18.10 -3.20 15.72
C LYS A 105 16.85 -3.09 16.57
N GLY A 106 16.86 -3.71 17.73
CA GLY A 106 15.72 -3.74 18.63
C GLY A 106 16.15 -3.96 20.08
N TYR A 107 15.17 -4.26 20.90
CA TYR A 107 15.32 -4.61 22.31
C TYR A 107 14.69 -5.97 22.55
N GLU A 108 15.20 -6.75 23.48
CA GLU A 108 14.61 -8.05 23.81
C GLU A 108 13.15 -7.91 24.23
N ALA A 109 12.30 -8.73 23.62
CA ALA A 109 10.89 -8.80 23.94
C ALA A 109 10.68 -9.71 25.17
N LYS A 110 10.09 -9.18 26.23
CA LYS A 110 9.83 -9.87 27.50
C LYS A 110 8.38 -9.66 27.91
N TYR A 111 7.88 -10.45 28.85
CA TYR A 111 6.52 -10.33 29.37
C TYR A 111 6.55 -9.95 30.85
N LYS A 112 5.62 -9.09 31.25
CA LYS A 112 5.36 -8.78 32.67
C LYS A 112 3.86 -8.62 32.91
N PRO A 113 3.36 -8.85 34.14
CA PRO A 113 1.97 -8.54 34.46
C PRO A 113 1.63 -7.07 34.18
N SER A 114 0.44 -6.83 33.64
CA SER A 114 -0.14 -5.50 33.48
C SER A 114 -0.49 -4.91 34.84
N ASP A 115 -0.08 -3.67 35.11
CA ASP A 115 -0.40 -2.97 36.36
C ASP A 115 -1.91 -2.70 36.54
N VAL A 116 -2.69 -2.78 35.45
CA VAL A 116 -4.14 -2.53 35.45
C VAL A 116 -4.94 -3.83 35.56
N SER A 117 -4.58 -4.87 34.80
CA SER A 117 -5.37 -6.10 34.68
C SER A 117 -4.71 -7.33 35.29
N GLY A 118 -3.41 -7.29 35.60
CA GLY A 118 -2.63 -8.46 36.01
C GLY A 118 -2.25 -9.42 34.87
N GLU A 119 -2.84 -9.25 33.68
CA GLU A 119 -2.59 -10.10 32.52
C GLU A 119 -1.18 -9.96 31.97
N SER A 120 -0.67 -11.02 31.31
CA SER A 120 0.65 -11.00 30.67
C SER A 120 0.71 -9.94 29.56
N ARG A 121 1.66 -9.01 29.68
CA ARG A 121 1.85 -7.92 28.73
C ARG A 121 3.27 -7.95 28.16
N LEU A 122 3.36 -7.95 26.84
CA LEU A 122 4.61 -7.75 26.11
C LEU A 122 5.20 -6.37 26.42
N TYR A 123 6.50 -6.34 26.70
CA TYR A 123 7.32 -5.14 26.76
C TYR A 123 8.69 -5.39 26.13
N TYR A 124 9.35 -4.31 25.74
CA TYR A 124 10.69 -4.34 25.18
C TYR A 124 11.68 -3.83 26.22
N ASP A 125 12.68 -4.63 26.57
CA ASP A 125 13.67 -4.31 27.61
C ASP A 125 14.78 -3.42 27.06
N GLU A 126 14.70 -2.12 27.38
CA GLU A 126 15.65 -1.11 26.94
C GLU A 126 17.11 -1.37 27.40
N GLN A 127 17.30 -2.19 28.44
CA GLN A 127 18.64 -2.58 28.93
C GLN A 127 19.25 -3.74 28.14
N SER A 128 18.49 -4.36 27.24
CA SER A 128 18.93 -5.49 26.42
C SER A 128 18.78 -5.17 24.92
N PRO A 129 19.54 -4.21 24.37
CA PRO A 129 19.53 -3.92 22.95
C PRO A 129 20.19 -5.07 22.17
N TYR A 130 19.69 -5.32 20.96
CA TYR A 130 20.27 -6.29 20.05
C TYR A 130 20.37 -5.75 18.63
N ASN A 131 21.18 -6.43 17.82
CA ASN A 131 21.19 -6.32 16.36
C ASN A 131 21.17 -7.73 15.78
N LYS A 132 20.06 -8.13 15.15
CA LYS A 132 19.84 -9.49 14.64
C LYS A 132 19.51 -9.44 13.16
N LYS A 133 19.78 -10.53 12.45
CA LYS A 133 19.19 -10.79 11.13
C LYS A 133 17.81 -11.40 11.36
N ILE A 134 16.79 -10.82 10.72
CA ILE A 134 15.42 -11.33 10.78
C ILE A 134 14.87 -11.53 9.35
N PRO A 135 13.96 -12.49 9.16
CA PRO A 135 13.24 -12.66 7.89
C PRO A 135 12.50 -11.40 7.45
N PHE A 136 12.57 -11.10 6.16
CA PHE A 136 11.82 -10.00 5.53
C PHE A 136 11.16 -10.48 4.24
N TYR A 137 9.84 -10.32 4.18
CA TYR A 137 9.01 -10.77 3.07
C TYR A 137 8.46 -9.55 2.34
N ASN A 138 8.97 -9.28 1.14
CA ASN A 138 8.58 -8.15 0.31
C ASN A 138 8.13 -8.55 -1.11
N THR A 139 7.98 -9.85 -1.35
CA THR A 139 7.56 -10.37 -2.65
C THR A 139 6.08 -10.75 -2.61
N TYR A 140 5.33 -10.25 -3.59
CA TYR A 140 3.94 -10.58 -3.79
C TYR A 140 3.76 -11.28 -5.13
N THR A 141 2.97 -12.35 -5.15
CA THR A 141 2.63 -13.10 -6.36
C THR A 141 1.16 -12.86 -6.74
N ALA A 142 0.89 -12.77 -8.03
CA ALA A 142 -0.46 -12.57 -8.53
C ALA A 142 -1.32 -13.80 -8.21
N GLN A 143 -2.46 -13.58 -7.54
CA GLN A 143 -3.47 -14.62 -7.30
C GLN A 143 -4.56 -14.64 -8.36
N LEU A 144 -4.84 -13.47 -8.95
CA LEU A 144 -5.84 -13.31 -9.99
C LEU A 144 -5.29 -12.41 -11.07
N THR A 145 -5.38 -12.91 -12.28
CA THR A 145 -4.90 -12.25 -13.48
C THR A 145 -6.04 -12.29 -14.49
N ILE A 146 -6.33 -11.15 -15.13
CA ILE A 146 -7.41 -11.02 -16.11
C ILE A 146 -6.85 -10.56 -17.46
N PRO A 147 -7.40 -11.02 -18.59
CA PRO A 147 -6.98 -10.51 -19.88
C PRO A 147 -7.21 -9.00 -19.97
N LYS A 148 -6.29 -8.28 -20.62
CA LYS A 148 -6.43 -6.85 -20.89
C LYS A 148 -7.67 -6.64 -21.78
N PRO A 149 -8.73 -5.97 -21.31
CA PRO A 149 -9.88 -5.71 -22.14
C PRO A 149 -9.60 -4.59 -23.13
N SER A 150 -10.29 -4.62 -24.27
CA SER A 150 -10.23 -3.51 -25.23
C SER A 150 -10.87 -2.23 -24.68
N ALA A 151 -11.92 -2.37 -23.88
CA ALA A 151 -12.59 -1.29 -23.16
C ALA A 151 -13.47 -1.85 -22.04
N TYR A 152 -13.80 -1.01 -21.06
CA TYR A 152 -14.86 -1.28 -20.09
C TYR A 152 -16.11 -0.48 -20.45
N ILE A 153 -17.28 -1.13 -20.35
CA ILE A 153 -18.57 -0.47 -20.50
C ILE A 153 -19.16 -0.27 -19.10
N ILE A 154 -19.43 1.00 -18.77
CA ILE A 154 -19.92 1.38 -17.45
C ILE A 154 -21.38 1.82 -17.60
N PRO A 155 -22.33 1.19 -16.90
CA PRO A 155 -23.71 1.62 -16.91
C PRO A 155 -23.87 3.08 -16.43
N GLN A 156 -24.72 3.86 -17.10
CA GLN A 156 -24.94 5.28 -16.79
C GLN A 156 -25.41 5.55 -15.34
N HIS A 157 -26.00 4.56 -14.68
CA HIS A 157 -26.46 4.69 -13.30
C HIS A 157 -25.31 4.68 -12.28
N CYS A 158 -24.11 4.20 -12.66
CA CYS A 158 -22.92 4.16 -11.82
C CYS A 158 -22.21 5.52 -11.72
N LYS A 159 -22.96 6.59 -11.44
CA LYS A 159 -22.46 7.99 -11.45
C LYS A 159 -21.18 8.17 -10.63
N LYS A 160 -21.13 7.63 -9.40
CA LYS A 160 -19.95 7.72 -8.53
C LYS A 160 -18.69 7.13 -9.17
N VAL A 161 -18.83 6.02 -9.90
CA VAL A 161 -17.69 5.37 -10.58
C VAL A 161 -17.22 6.23 -11.75
N ILE A 162 -18.17 6.78 -12.52
CA ILE A 162 -17.88 7.70 -13.63
C ILE A 162 -17.14 8.94 -13.11
N ASP A 163 -17.62 9.55 -12.02
CA ASP A 163 -17.00 10.73 -11.41
C ASP A 163 -15.56 10.44 -10.96
N ILE A 164 -15.33 9.28 -10.34
CA ILE A 164 -13.98 8.84 -9.93
C ILE A 164 -13.07 8.70 -11.15
N PHE A 165 -13.52 8.02 -12.21
CA PHE A 165 -12.71 7.85 -13.41
C PHE A 165 -12.37 9.18 -14.10
N GLN A 166 -13.34 10.09 -14.19
CA GLN A 166 -13.10 11.44 -14.73
C GLN A 166 -12.10 12.22 -13.90
N ASN A 167 -12.21 12.19 -12.57
CA ASN A 167 -11.25 12.84 -11.66
C ASN A 167 -9.84 12.26 -11.77
N ASN A 168 -9.72 10.99 -12.20
CA ASN A 168 -8.45 10.31 -12.45
C ASN A 168 -7.97 10.45 -13.91
N GLY A 169 -8.64 11.24 -14.75
CA GLY A 169 -8.23 11.49 -16.14
C GLY A 169 -8.44 10.31 -17.09
N VAL A 170 -9.23 9.30 -16.70
CA VAL A 170 -9.52 8.16 -17.57
C VAL A 170 -10.31 8.64 -18.79
N GLN A 171 -9.84 8.24 -19.97
CA GLN A 171 -10.50 8.59 -21.23
C GLN A 171 -11.81 7.81 -21.35
N MET A 172 -12.92 8.55 -21.50
CA MET A 172 -14.27 7.98 -21.56
C MET A 172 -15.02 8.54 -22.76
N GLN A 173 -15.78 7.66 -23.42
CA GLN A 173 -16.69 8.04 -24.50
C GLN A 173 -18.12 7.65 -24.12
N GLN A 174 -19.02 8.63 -24.14
CA GLN A 174 -20.44 8.38 -23.91
C GLN A 174 -21.10 7.83 -25.18
N LEU A 175 -21.89 6.76 -25.04
CA LEU A 175 -22.77 6.28 -26.10
C LEU A 175 -23.98 7.22 -26.23
N THR A 176 -24.22 7.76 -27.42
CA THR A 176 -25.26 8.78 -27.66
C THR A 176 -26.62 8.19 -28.04
N HIS A 177 -26.68 6.89 -28.32
CA HIS A 177 -27.89 6.17 -28.71
C HIS A 177 -27.87 4.77 -28.10
N ASP A 178 -29.06 4.18 -27.92
CA ASP A 178 -29.19 2.80 -27.49
C ASP A 178 -28.43 1.87 -28.47
N THR A 179 -27.55 1.04 -27.91
CA THR A 179 -26.62 0.22 -28.70
C THR A 179 -26.67 -1.22 -28.22
N ILE A 180 -26.82 -2.16 -29.15
CA ILE A 180 -26.70 -3.59 -28.87
C ILE A 180 -25.24 -3.99 -29.12
N MET A 181 -24.59 -4.56 -28.10
CA MET A 181 -23.20 -5.00 -28.17
C MET A 181 -23.06 -6.38 -27.53
N LYS A 182 -22.13 -7.19 -28.05
CA LYS A 182 -21.68 -8.40 -27.38
C LYS A 182 -20.61 -8.01 -26.35
N VAL A 183 -20.87 -8.32 -25.09
CA VAL A 183 -20.02 -7.91 -23.96
C VAL A 183 -19.83 -9.07 -22.98
N GLU A 184 -18.79 -8.99 -22.18
CA GLU A 184 -18.65 -9.77 -20.96
C GLU A 184 -19.16 -8.92 -19.78
N CYS A 185 -20.04 -9.50 -18.96
CA CYS A 185 -20.64 -8.80 -17.83
C CYS A 185 -20.16 -9.41 -16.51
N TYR A 186 -19.71 -8.54 -15.60
CA TYR A 186 -19.46 -8.91 -14.21
C TYR A 186 -20.75 -8.72 -13.41
N TYR A 187 -21.16 -9.76 -12.68
CA TYR A 187 -22.26 -9.69 -11.72
C TYR A 187 -21.70 -9.83 -10.31
N ILE A 188 -22.11 -8.92 -9.43
CA ILE A 188 -21.86 -9.06 -7.99
C ILE A 188 -22.89 -10.06 -7.48
N LEU A 189 -22.46 -11.30 -7.24
CA LEU A 189 -23.34 -12.36 -6.74
C LEU A 189 -23.56 -12.27 -5.23
N ASP A 190 -22.54 -11.81 -4.51
CA ASP A 190 -22.53 -11.66 -3.06
C ASP A 190 -21.57 -10.53 -2.67
N TYR A 191 -21.83 -9.88 -1.54
CA TYR A 191 -20.96 -8.87 -0.95
C TYR A 191 -20.84 -9.11 0.55
N LYS A 192 -19.61 -9.28 1.02
CA LYS A 192 -19.28 -9.43 2.44
C LYS A 192 -18.56 -8.19 2.93
N THR A 193 -19.06 -7.61 4.01
CA THR A 193 -18.37 -6.55 4.76
C THR A 193 -17.59 -7.15 5.92
N GLY A 194 -16.60 -6.42 6.44
CA GLY A 194 -15.94 -6.80 7.68
C GLY A 194 -16.92 -6.85 8.87
N ASP A 195 -16.75 -7.84 9.74
CA ASP A 195 -17.57 -8.05 10.94
C ASP A 195 -17.36 -6.95 12.01
N HIS A 196 -16.28 -6.18 11.86
CA HIS A 196 -15.89 -5.12 12.78
C HIS A 196 -15.61 -3.81 12.04
N PRO A 197 -15.90 -2.67 12.66
CA PRO A 197 -15.58 -1.38 12.09
C PRO A 197 -14.06 -1.18 12.03
N TYR A 198 -13.57 -0.60 10.94
CA TYR A 198 -12.20 -0.14 10.80
C TYR A 198 -12.11 1.31 11.29
N GLU A 199 -11.38 1.55 12.37
CA GLU A 199 -11.29 2.87 13.02
C GLU A 199 -12.68 3.50 13.28
N GLY A 200 -13.64 2.69 13.72
CA GLY A 200 -15.01 3.15 14.00
C GLY A 200 -15.92 3.28 12.77
N HIS A 201 -15.43 2.98 11.57
CA HIS A 201 -16.19 3.08 10.33
C HIS A 201 -16.40 1.71 9.67
N TYR A 202 -17.62 1.46 9.19
CA TYR A 202 -17.90 0.35 8.29
C TYR A 202 -17.63 0.79 6.85
N LEU A 203 -17.05 -0.10 6.05
CA LEU A 203 -16.62 0.21 4.68
C LEU A 203 -17.75 0.07 3.62
N HIS A 204 -19.00 -0.15 4.06
CA HIS A 204 -20.19 -0.34 3.22
C HIS A 204 -21.16 0.84 3.30
#